data_AF-A0A3R7DZH6-F1
#
_entry.id   AF-A0A3R7DZH6-F1
#
_cell.length_a   1.000
_cell.length_b   1.000
_cell.length_c   1.000
_cell.angle_alpha   90.00
_cell.angle_beta   90.00
_cell.angle_gamma   90.00
#
_symmetry.space_group_name_H-M   'P 1'
#
loop_
_entity.id
_entity.type
_entity.pdbx_description
1 polymer ?
#
loop_
_entity_poly.entity_id
_entity_poly.type
_entity_poly.pdbx_seq_one_letter_code
_entity_poly.pdbx_strand_id
1 'polypeptide(L)'
;MYTGSPLLLTISYYVSQSIYLFSAAVVILTAKREGMKQGIYSIAILVLAGAISIMLKDVFRLPRPAGCVPDTIGRYGFPSTHTSVSFAGASLLNIRILYLWASLIALSRIVLGVHHIHDIVGGLLLGLLLGTSARAYQKDICGVLNEKQVFEIRRKTFHIIFGALTGAMIYLLPELTVISILLLILFSSILSSIFVKQGVRIPLLSWVTGLFEREQDLEYMPMKGSIFFTLGALCSVIVFSREIASASVLILAFGDGAATIVGVTAGRTKHLHNIKKSLEGSISGLIAGFFGAALLLPSGLAFAGALAGTIIESFDLRVGPLAIDDNLLIPITCGAVMTLLPALTHW
;
A
#
# COMPACT_ATOMS: atom_id res chain seq x y z
N MET A 1 11.33 26.56 -22.37
CA MET A 1 12.44 25.60 -22.23
C MET A 1 13.33 26.08 -21.09
N TYR A 2 13.38 25.37 -19.96
CA TYR A 2 14.27 25.72 -18.86
C TYR A 2 15.73 25.43 -19.28
N THR A 3 16.56 26.47 -19.35
CA THR A 3 17.95 26.43 -19.78
C THR A 3 18.89 26.10 -18.61
N GLY A 4 18.72 24.92 -18.01
CA GLY A 4 19.66 24.39 -17.02
C GLY A 4 20.87 23.74 -17.69
N SER A 5 22.06 23.82 -17.09
CA SER A 5 23.18 23.00 -17.56
C SER A 5 22.82 21.51 -17.43
N PRO A 6 23.19 20.64 -18.39
CA PRO A 6 22.85 19.21 -18.35
C PRO A 6 23.26 18.57 -17.02
N LEU A 7 24.42 18.95 -16.50
CA LEU A 7 24.93 18.51 -15.20
C LEU A 7 23.99 18.89 -14.04
N LEU A 8 23.48 20.12 -14.01
CA LEU A 8 22.59 20.58 -12.94
C LEU A 8 21.24 19.83 -12.97
N LEU A 9 20.73 19.52 -14.16
CA LEU A 9 19.50 18.73 -14.32
C LEU A 9 19.72 17.29 -13.85
N THR A 10 20.84 16.66 -14.22
CA THR A 10 21.21 15.32 -13.75
C THR A 10 21.34 15.27 -12.23
N ILE A 11 22.05 16.22 -11.62
CA ILE A 11 22.18 16.31 -10.15
C ILE A 11 20.79 16.48 -9.52
N SER A 12 19.97 17.39 -10.04
CA SER A 12 18.62 17.64 -9.52
C SER A 12 17.72 16.42 -9.62
N TYR A 13 17.85 15.63 -10.69
CA TYR A 13 17.15 14.37 -10.84
C TYR A 13 17.50 13.40 -9.71
N TYR A 14 18.79 13.13 -9.48
CA TYR A 14 19.22 12.23 -8.40
C TYR A 14 18.86 12.77 -7.00
N VAL A 15 19.00 14.08 -6.78
CA VAL A 15 18.56 14.72 -5.54
C VAL A 15 17.06 14.53 -5.34
N SER A 16 16.25 14.65 -6.39
CA SER A 16 14.81 14.36 -6.29
C SER A 16 14.54 12.88 -5.95
N GLN A 17 15.20 11.95 -6.64
CA GLN A 17 15.01 10.50 -6.40
C GLN A 17 15.54 10.06 -5.03
N SER A 18 16.40 10.87 -4.39
CA SER A 18 16.87 10.61 -3.03
C SER A 18 15.76 10.62 -1.97
N ILE A 19 14.52 11.01 -2.33
CA ILE A 19 13.34 10.91 -1.47
C ILE A 19 13.11 9.49 -0.92
N TYR A 20 13.46 8.44 -1.66
CA TYR A 20 13.33 7.06 -1.16
C TYR A 20 14.35 6.77 -0.05
N LEU A 21 15.60 7.21 -0.24
CA LEU A 21 16.65 7.11 0.78
C LEU A 21 16.34 7.97 1.99
N PHE A 22 15.82 9.19 1.77
CA PHE A 22 15.34 10.07 2.82
C PHE A 22 14.23 9.39 3.64
N SER A 23 13.24 8.81 2.99
CA SER A 23 12.12 8.14 3.65
C SER A 23 12.59 6.92 4.45
N ALA A 24 13.48 6.10 3.88
CA ALA A 24 14.11 5.00 4.60
C ALA A 24 14.92 5.49 5.81
N ALA A 25 15.68 6.57 5.66
CA ALA A 25 16.44 7.18 6.74
C ALA A 25 15.52 7.68 7.86
N VAL A 26 14.40 8.34 7.54
CA VAL A 26 13.40 8.76 8.53
C VAL A 26 12.88 7.55 9.30
N VAL A 27 12.50 6.47 8.62
CA VAL A 27 11.99 5.24 9.26
C VAL A 27 13.04 4.61 10.17
N ILE A 28 14.28 4.44 9.69
CA ILE A 28 15.38 3.83 10.45
C ILE A 28 15.75 4.70 11.65
N LEU A 29 15.84 6.02 11.48
CA LEU A 29 16.18 6.95 12.56
C LEU A 29 15.07 6.99 13.61
N THR A 30 13.79 6.97 13.19
CA THR A 30 12.65 6.89 14.12
C THR A 30 12.68 5.57 14.88
N ALA A 31 12.94 4.45 14.19
CA ALA A 31 13.08 3.13 14.81
C ALA A 31 14.25 3.06 15.80
N LYS A 32 15.41 3.64 15.45
CA LYS A 32 16.60 3.67 16.32
C LYS A 32 16.41 4.56 17.55
N ARG A 33 15.77 5.72 17.37
CA ARG A 33 15.63 6.73 18.42
C ARG A 33 14.49 6.41 19.39
N GLU A 34 13.41 5.83 18.88
CA GLU A 34 12.16 5.69 19.64
C GLU A 34 11.56 4.26 19.60
N GLY A 35 12.23 3.31 18.93
CA GLY A 35 11.83 1.92 18.86
C GLY A 35 11.09 1.54 17.57
N MET A 36 11.08 0.24 17.24
CA MET A 36 10.57 -0.27 15.96
C MET A 36 9.11 0.13 15.66
N LYS A 37 8.25 0.20 16.69
CA LYS A 37 6.85 0.62 16.55
C LYS A 37 6.74 2.05 15.99
N GLN A 38 7.62 2.95 16.45
CA GLN A 38 7.69 4.33 15.99
C GLN A 38 8.24 4.43 14.57
N GLY A 39 9.18 3.55 14.22
CA GLY A 39 9.61 3.36 12.83
C GLY A 39 8.43 3.05 11.91
N ILE A 40 7.60 2.06 12.27
CA ILE A 40 6.40 1.70 11.48
C ILE A 40 5.39 2.85 11.42
N TYR A 41 5.16 3.55 12.54
CA TYR A 41 4.30 4.73 12.57
C TYR A 41 4.76 5.82 11.59
N SER A 42 6.07 6.07 11.49
CA SER A 42 6.61 7.04 10.54
C SER A 42 6.29 6.69 9.07
N ILE A 43 6.22 5.40 8.72
CA ILE A 43 5.80 4.96 7.38
C ILE A 43 4.38 5.44 7.09
N ALA A 44 3.45 5.24 8.03
CA ALA A 44 2.07 5.66 7.88
C ALA A 44 1.93 7.17 7.67
N ILE A 45 2.73 7.98 8.37
CA ILE A 45 2.74 9.44 8.21
C ILE A 45 3.26 9.86 6.84
N LEU A 46 4.34 9.24 6.36
CA LEU A 46 4.89 9.52 5.04
C LEU A 46 3.91 9.15 3.92
N VAL A 47 3.25 7.99 4.04
CA VAL A 47 2.20 7.55 3.10
C VAL A 47 1.00 8.50 3.14
N LEU A 48 0.53 8.88 4.33
CA LEU A 48 -0.58 9.82 4.50
C LEU A 48 -0.27 11.19 3.87
N ALA A 49 0.94 11.70 4.04
CA ALA A 49 1.38 12.94 3.39
C ALA A 49 1.36 12.83 1.85
N GLY A 50 1.77 11.68 1.32
CA GLY A 50 1.69 11.38 -0.11
C GLY A 50 0.24 11.32 -0.60
N ALA A 51 -0.61 10.56 0.10
CA ALA A 51 -2.02 10.37 -0.25
C ALA A 51 -2.80 11.68 -0.23
N ILE A 52 -2.69 12.47 0.85
CA ILE A 52 -3.34 13.79 0.94
C ILE A 52 -2.85 14.71 -0.18
N SER A 53 -1.54 14.70 -0.46
CA SER A 53 -0.99 15.49 -1.58
C SER A 53 -1.59 15.09 -2.93
N ILE A 54 -1.84 13.80 -3.18
CA ILE A 54 -2.48 13.32 -4.40
C ILE A 54 -3.95 13.72 -4.44
N MET A 55 -4.69 13.55 -3.34
CA MET A 55 -6.09 13.98 -3.26
C MET A 55 -6.25 15.48 -3.53
N LEU A 56 -5.38 16.31 -2.96
CA LEU A 56 -5.40 17.76 -3.16
C LEU A 56 -5.08 18.15 -4.62
N LYS A 57 -4.27 17.37 -5.34
CA LYS A 57 -4.01 17.60 -6.77
C LYS A 57 -5.28 17.55 -7.60
N ASP A 58 -6.16 16.60 -7.32
CA ASP A 58 -7.42 16.44 -8.05
C ASP A 58 -8.50 17.45 -7.63
N VAL A 59 -8.36 18.04 -6.43
CA VAL A 59 -9.21 19.14 -5.94
C VAL A 59 -8.81 20.46 -6.59
N PHE A 60 -7.53 20.84 -6.50
CA PHE A 60 -7.07 22.16 -6.96
C PHE A 60 -6.82 22.24 -8.46
N ARG A 61 -6.46 21.13 -9.09
CA ARG A 61 -6.30 21.00 -10.54
C ARG A 61 -5.37 22.03 -11.18
N LEU A 62 -4.37 22.51 -10.43
CA LEU A 62 -3.45 23.54 -10.91
C LEU A 62 -2.49 22.96 -11.96
N PRO A 63 -2.30 23.65 -13.10
CA PRO A 63 -1.45 23.18 -14.18
C PRO A 63 0.03 23.19 -13.77
N ARG A 64 0.81 22.29 -14.38
CA ARG A 64 2.27 22.24 -14.23
C ARG A 64 2.97 23.25 -15.15
N PRO A 65 4.25 23.56 -14.92
CA PRO A 65 5.04 24.39 -15.83
C PRO A 65 5.04 23.85 -17.27
N ALA A 66 5.03 24.77 -18.25
CA ALA A 66 4.98 24.44 -19.67
C ALA A 66 6.22 23.67 -20.15
N GLY A 67 6.02 22.59 -20.92
CA GLY A 67 7.10 21.75 -21.44
C GLY A 67 7.54 20.62 -20.50
N CYS A 68 6.88 20.44 -19.36
CA CYS A 68 7.01 19.23 -18.55
C CYS A 68 6.46 18.04 -19.36
N VAL A 69 7.29 17.02 -19.61
CA VAL A 69 6.80 15.72 -20.09
C VAL A 69 5.86 15.18 -19.01
N PRO A 70 4.62 14.76 -19.32
CA PRO A 70 3.71 14.19 -18.33
C PRO A 70 4.19 12.77 -17.97
N ASP A 71 5.31 12.68 -17.27
CA ASP A 71 5.76 11.43 -16.70
C ASP A 71 4.99 11.18 -15.41
N THR A 72 4.08 10.21 -15.53
CA THR A 72 3.64 9.26 -14.51
C THR A 72 3.29 9.83 -13.13
N ILE A 73 1.98 9.75 -12.82
CA ILE A 73 1.29 10.09 -11.57
C ILE A 73 1.04 11.60 -11.37
N GLY A 74 -0.07 12.06 -11.95
CA GLY A 74 -0.76 13.31 -11.58
C GLY A 74 -0.64 14.42 -12.63
N ARG A 75 -1.76 14.70 -13.29
CA ARG A 75 -1.96 15.81 -14.26
C ARG A 75 -1.66 17.19 -13.68
N TYR A 76 -1.72 17.33 -12.35
CA TYR A 76 -1.69 18.60 -11.64
C TYR A 76 -0.43 18.79 -10.76
N GLY A 77 -0.02 20.05 -10.60
CA GLY A 77 1.20 20.46 -9.90
C GLY A 77 1.04 20.57 -8.39
N PHE A 78 -0.07 21.16 -7.93
CA PHE A 78 -0.24 21.55 -6.53
C PHE A 78 -0.94 20.49 -5.66
N PRO A 79 -0.46 20.20 -4.44
CA PRO A 79 0.86 20.50 -3.89
C PRO A 79 1.92 19.47 -4.35
N SER A 80 3.20 19.80 -4.21
CA SER A 80 4.27 18.86 -4.59
C SER A 80 4.40 17.70 -3.59
N THR A 81 4.12 16.48 -4.05
CA THR A 81 4.22 15.25 -3.25
C THR A 81 5.63 15.02 -2.67
N HIS A 82 6.68 15.32 -3.46
CA HIS A 82 8.06 15.16 -2.99
C HIS A 82 8.35 16.09 -1.80
N THR A 83 7.88 17.33 -1.88
CA THR A 83 8.01 18.31 -0.79
C THR A 83 7.15 17.90 0.41
N SER A 84 5.89 17.51 0.20
CA SER A 84 4.98 17.08 1.27
C SER A 84 5.56 15.93 2.11
N VAL A 85 6.02 14.87 1.44
CA VAL A 85 6.56 13.68 2.12
C VAL A 85 7.88 13.98 2.82
N SER A 86 8.80 14.71 2.16
CA SER A 86 10.11 15.01 2.76
C SER A 86 9.99 15.95 3.97
N PHE A 87 9.14 16.98 3.91
CA PHE A 87 8.92 17.87 5.06
C PHE A 87 8.10 17.21 6.18
N ALA A 88 7.20 16.27 5.88
CA ALA A 88 6.55 15.44 6.89
C ALA A 88 7.56 14.60 7.68
N GLY A 89 8.48 13.91 6.98
CA GLY A 89 9.54 13.14 7.64
C GLY A 89 10.52 13.99 8.44
N ALA A 90 10.93 15.15 7.90
CA ALA A 90 11.84 16.07 8.57
C ALA A 90 11.23 16.63 9.86
N SER A 91 9.95 17.01 9.84
CA SER A 91 9.24 17.58 10.99
C SER A 91 8.82 16.56 12.04
N LEU A 92 8.56 15.31 11.63
CA LEU A 92 8.33 14.20 12.56
C LEU A 92 9.54 13.97 13.48
N LEU A 93 10.75 13.88 12.93
CA LEU A 93 11.98 13.67 13.70
C LEU A 93 12.57 14.96 14.27
N ASN A 94 12.27 16.08 13.64
CA ASN A 94 12.76 17.42 13.93
C ASN A 94 14.29 17.49 14.05
N ILE A 95 14.99 16.92 13.07
CA ILE A 95 16.45 16.92 12.97
C ILE A 95 16.86 17.91 11.88
N ARG A 96 17.74 18.87 12.22
CA ARG A 96 18.15 19.97 11.32
C ARG A 96 18.64 19.49 9.95
N ILE A 97 19.44 18.42 9.91
CA ILE A 97 19.98 17.89 8.65
C ILE A 97 18.89 17.34 7.71
N LEU A 98 17.78 16.84 8.26
CA LEU A 98 16.66 16.35 7.46
C LEU A 98 15.89 17.50 6.80
N TYR A 99 15.79 18.65 7.46
CA TYR A 99 15.23 19.85 6.82
C TYR A 99 16.11 20.36 5.68
N LEU A 100 17.44 20.29 5.82
CA LEU A 100 18.36 20.63 4.74
C LEU A 100 18.15 19.69 3.54
N TRP A 101 18.08 18.38 3.78
CA TRP A 101 17.85 17.40 2.72
C TRP A 101 16.46 17.56 2.06
N ALA A 102 15.40 17.76 2.85
CA ALA A 102 14.06 18.04 2.34
C ALA A 102 14.02 19.32 1.50
N SER A 103 14.77 20.35 1.89
CA SER A 103 14.91 21.59 1.12
C SER A 103 15.63 21.37 -0.22
N LEU A 104 16.68 20.54 -0.25
CA LEU A 104 17.35 20.16 -1.50
C LEU A 104 16.43 19.37 -2.43
N ILE A 105 15.63 18.44 -1.88
CA ILE A 105 14.59 17.74 -2.64
C ILE A 105 13.56 18.72 -3.20
N ALA A 106 13.10 19.68 -2.41
CA ALA A 106 12.13 20.68 -2.84
C ALA A 106 12.68 21.60 -3.95
N LEU A 107 13.93 22.08 -3.81
CA LEU A 107 14.59 22.92 -4.81
C LEU A 107 14.80 22.17 -6.13
N SER A 108 15.15 20.88 -6.07
CA SER A 108 15.36 20.09 -7.28
C SER A 108 14.09 19.99 -8.13
N ARG A 109 12.90 20.01 -7.53
CA ARG A 109 11.61 20.04 -8.25
C ARG A 109 11.39 21.31 -9.07
N ILE A 110 11.92 22.44 -8.61
CA ILE A 110 11.88 23.71 -9.35
C ILE A 110 12.89 23.66 -10.50
N VAL A 111 14.12 23.21 -10.23
CA VAL A 111 15.20 23.14 -11.24
C VAL A 111 14.86 22.17 -12.37
N LEU A 112 14.21 21.05 -12.06
CA LEU A 112 13.69 20.10 -13.05
C LEU A 112 12.51 20.65 -13.86
N GLY A 113 11.97 21.82 -13.51
CA GLY A 113 10.85 22.44 -14.23
C GLY A 113 9.53 21.68 -14.10
N VAL A 114 9.36 20.85 -13.06
CA VAL A 114 8.18 19.99 -12.87
C VAL A 114 7.15 20.58 -11.91
N HIS A 115 7.52 21.63 -11.16
CA HIS A 115 6.67 22.31 -10.18
C HIS A 115 6.91 23.82 -10.14
N HIS A 116 5.85 24.57 -9.86
CA HIS A 116 5.94 25.99 -9.53
C HIS A 116 6.32 26.20 -8.05
N ILE A 117 6.78 27.40 -7.69
CA ILE A 117 7.11 27.76 -6.31
C ILE A 117 5.90 27.54 -5.38
N HIS A 118 4.68 27.88 -5.83
CA HIS A 118 3.48 27.69 -5.02
C HIS A 118 3.17 26.20 -4.74
N ASP A 119 3.51 25.28 -5.65
CA ASP A 119 3.40 23.83 -5.40
C ASP A 119 4.31 23.38 -4.26
N ILE A 120 5.52 23.96 -4.20
CA ILE A 120 6.53 23.68 -3.17
C ILE A 120 6.07 24.26 -1.84
N VAL A 121 5.57 25.49 -1.81
CA VAL A 121 5.04 26.10 -0.59
C VAL A 121 3.86 25.28 -0.05
N GLY A 122 2.93 24.87 -0.91
CA GLY A 122 1.80 24.01 -0.50
C GLY A 122 2.26 22.67 0.07
N GLY A 123 3.26 22.03 -0.55
CA GLY A 123 3.83 20.78 -0.05
C GLY A 123 4.56 20.98 1.28
N LEU A 124 5.30 22.06 1.45
CA LEU A 124 5.99 22.39 2.70
C LEU A 124 5.00 22.59 3.84
N LEU A 125 3.93 23.37 3.63
CA LEU A 125 2.90 23.61 4.65
C LEU A 125 2.21 22.32 5.06
N LEU A 126 1.82 21.49 4.08
CA LEU A 126 1.20 20.19 4.34
C LEU A 126 2.14 19.26 5.12
N GLY A 127 3.39 19.16 4.68
CA GLY A 127 4.41 18.32 5.32
C GLY A 127 4.68 18.73 6.76
N LEU A 128 4.92 20.03 7.01
CA LEU A 128 5.14 20.55 8.36
C LEU A 128 3.94 20.30 9.26
N LEU A 129 2.71 20.55 8.77
CA LEU A 129 1.49 20.33 9.54
C LEU A 129 1.35 18.86 9.96
N LEU A 130 1.46 17.93 9.01
CA LEU A 130 1.29 16.51 9.28
C LEU A 130 2.40 15.97 10.19
N GLY A 131 3.67 16.29 9.93
CA GLY A 131 4.78 15.74 10.70
C GLY A 131 4.88 16.32 12.12
N THR A 132 4.61 17.61 12.31
CA THR A 132 4.54 18.20 13.66
C THR A 132 3.36 17.66 14.47
N SER A 133 2.19 17.53 13.84
CA SER A 133 1.01 16.91 14.47
C SER A 133 1.30 15.47 14.86
N ALA A 134 1.85 14.69 13.93
CA ALA A 134 2.22 13.30 14.18
C ALA A 134 3.20 13.17 15.34
N ARG A 135 4.24 14.02 15.38
CA ARG A 135 5.21 14.07 16.48
C ARG A 135 4.55 14.38 17.83
N ALA A 136 3.60 15.31 17.87
CA ALA A 136 2.88 15.66 19.09
C ALA A 136 2.08 14.47 19.65
N TYR A 137 1.45 13.67 18.78
CA TYR A 137 0.65 12.49 19.17
C TYR A 137 1.45 11.17 19.16
N GLN A 138 2.74 11.22 18.81
CA GLN A 138 3.57 10.05 18.55
C GLN A 138 3.77 9.16 19.78
N LYS A 139 3.94 9.76 20.97
CA LYS A 139 4.12 9.03 22.23
C LYS A 139 2.83 8.40 22.72
N ASP A 140 1.69 9.05 22.46
CA ASP A 140 0.38 8.54 22.84
C ASP A 140 0.00 7.33 21.97
N ILE A 141 0.31 7.34 20.67
CA ILE A 141 -0.06 6.26 19.74
C ILE A 141 0.78 4.98 19.92
N CYS A 142 2.08 5.07 20.19
CA CYS A 142 2.90 3.86 20.37
C CYS A 142 2.87 3.25 21.77
N GLY A 143 2.43 4.00 22.78
CA GLY A 143 2.02 3.42 24.06
C GLY A 143 0.71 2.62 23.96
N VAL A 144 -0.10 2.87 22.93
CA VAL A 144 -1.43 2.28 22.75
C VAL A 144 -1.41 0.93 22.04
N LEU A 145 -0.44 0.66 21.15
CA LEU A 145 -0.42 -0.58 20.36
C LEU A 145 0.32 -1.73 21.07
N ASN A 146 -0.41 -2.83 21.34
CA ASN A 146 0.16 -4.07 21.87
C ASN A 146 0.91 -4.88 20.80
N GLU A 147 1.64 -5.92 21.21
CA GLU A 147 2.48 -6.74 20.32
C GLU A 147 1.67 -7.43 19.21
N LYS A 148 0.45 -7.88 19.52
CA LYS A 148 -0.44 -8.51 18.55
C LYS A 148 -0.86 -7.54 17.45
N GLN A 149 -1.13 -6.27 17.80
CA GLN A 149 -1.45 -5.24 16.82
C GLN A 149 -0.25 -4.94 15.91
N VAL A 150 0.96 -4.86 16.48
CA VAL A 150 2.20 -4.66 15.70
C VAL A 150 2.46 -5.83 14.75
N PHE A 151 2.23 -7.06 15.20
CA PHE A 151 2.32 -8.26 14.36
C PHE A 151 1.38 -8.19 13.16
N GLU A 152 0.10 -7.86 13.37
CA GLU A 152 -0.88 -7.76 12.28
C GLU A 152 -0.54 -6.63 11.30
N ILE A 153 -0.08 -5.46 11.79
CA ILE A 153 0.37 -4.35 10.92
C ILE A 153 1.56 -4.77 10.07
N ARG A 154 2.56 -5.45 10.65
CA ARG A 154 3.71 -5.97 9.92
C ARG A 154 3.25 -6.90 8.81
N ARG A 155 2.45 -7.91 9.14
CA ARG A 155 1.94 -8.89 8.17
C ARG A 155 1.19 -8.23 7.02
N LYS A 156 0.30 -7.28 7.32
CA LYS A 156 -0.52 -6.60 6.28
C LYS A 156 0.29 -5.60 5.46
N THR A 157 1.34 -4.99 6.01
CA THR A 157 2.30 -4.21 5.21
C THR A 157 2.99 -5.07 4.15
N PHE A 158 3.46 -6.26 4.52
CA PHE A 158 4.07 -7.18 3.57
C PHE A 158 3.07 -7.71 2.55
N HIS A 159 1.83 -8.02 2.97
CA HIS A 159 0.72 -8.38 2.08
C HIS A 159 0.47 -7.30 1.01
N ILE A 160 0.42 -6.02 1.40
CA ILE A 160 0.25 -4.90 0.46
C ILE A 160 1.41 -4.86 -0.55
N ILE A 161 2.66 -4.95 -0.08
CA ILE A 161 3.84 -4.89 -0.96
C ILE A 161 3.82 -6.06 -1.95
N PHE A 162 3.65 -7.28 -1.45
CA PHE A 162 3.64 -8.47 -2.29
C PHE A 162 2.48 -8.43 -3.28
N GLY A 163 1.28 -8.07 -2.83
CA GLY A 163 0.12 -7.98 -3.72
C GLY A 163 0.20 -6.86 -4.75
N ALA A 164 0.82 -5.72 -4.42
CA ALA A 164 1.10 -4.67 -5.40
C ALA A 164 2.09 -5.17 -6.48
N LEU A 165 3.13 -5.90 -6.09
CA LEU A 165 4.07 -6.53 -7.03
C LEU A 165 3.38 -7.59 -7.88
N THR A 166 2.53 -8.43 -7.30
CA THR A 166 1.74 -9.43 -8.04
C THR A 166 0.78 -8.76 -9.02
N GLY A 167 0.03 -7.73 -8.61
CA GLY A 167 -0.86 -6.98 -9.49
C GLY A 167 -0.11 -6.34 -10.66
N ALA A 168 1.05 -5.71 -10.40
CA ALA A 168 1.91 -5.15 -11.44
C ALA A 168 2.44 -6.22 -12.39
N MET A 169 2.87 -7.38 -11.86
CA MET A 169 3.35 -8.52 -12.64
C MET A 169 2.26 -9.04 -13.59
N ILE A 170 1.03 -9.22 -13.09
CA ILE A 170 -0.14 -9.65 -13.88
C ILE A 170 -0.38 -8.68 -15.04
N TYR A 171 -0.31 -7.38 -14.78
CA TYR A 171 -0.57 -6.36 -15.79
C TYR A 171 0.55 -6.26 -16.84
N LEU A 172 1.82 -6.30 -16.42
CA LEU A 172 2.96 -5.96 -17.29
C LEU A 172 3.54 -7.15 -18.06
N LEU A 173 3.47 -8.38 -17.51
CA LEU A 173 4.14 -9.54 -18.10
C LEU A 173 3.21 -10.36 -19.02
N PRO A 174 3.76 -11.23 -19.89
CA PRO A 174 2.96 -12.20 -20.63
C PRO A 174 2.24 -13.18 -19.69
N GLU A 175 1.02 -13.55 -20.03
CA GLU A 175 0.14 -14.37 -19.18
C GLU A 175 0.78 -15.71 -18.80
N LEU A 176 1.39 -16.41 -19.76
CA LEU A 176 2.07 -17.68 -19.49
C LEU A 176 3.23 -17.52 -18.49
N THR A 177 3.95 -16.41 -18.53
CA THR A 177 5.03 -16.09 -17.59
C THR A 177 4.46 -15.88 -16.18
N VAL A 178 3.38 -15.11 -16.07
CA VAL A 178 2.68 -14.85 -14.80
C VAL A 178 2.17 -16.15 -14.19
N ILE A 179 1.47 -16.99 -14.97
CA ILE A 179 0.94 -18.28 -14.52
C ILE A 179 2.09 -19.19 -14.06
N SER A 180 3.19 -19.26 -14.81
CA SER A 180 4.36 -20.08 -14.44
C SER A 180 4.98 -19.64 -13.12
N ILE A 181 5.11 -18.33 -12.91
CA ILE A 181 5.63 -17.76 -11.65
C ILE A 181 4.68 -18.07 -10.49
N LEU A 182 3.37 -17.87 -10.66
CA LEU A 182 2.38 -18.15 -9.61
C LEU A 182 2.32 -19.64 -9.26
N LEU A 183 2.40 -20.55 -10.25
CA LEU A 183 2.49 -21.98 -10.02
C LEU A 183 3.76 -22.37 -9.26
N LEU A 184 4.90 -21.77 -9.60
CA LEU A 184 6.15 -21.99 -8.88
C LEU A 184 6.04 -21.52 -7.42
N ILE A 185 5.49 -20.32 -7.18
CA ILE A 185 5.28 -19.79 -5.82
C ILE A 185 4.32 -20.68 -5.03
N LEU A 186 3.25 -21.15 -5.65
CA LEU A 186 2.28 -22.05 -5.03
C LEU A 186 2.95 -23.39 -4.65
N PHE A 187 3.69 -23.99 -5.58
CA PHE A 187 4.43 -25.23 -5.34
C PHE A 187 5.46 -25.06 -4.21
N SER A 188 6.26 -23.99 -4.25
CA SER A 188 7.23 -23.67 -3.20
C SER A 188 6.56 -23.43 -1.85
N SER A 189 5.38 -22.80 -1.81
CA SER A 189 4.62 -22.55 -0.57
C SER A 189 4.07 -23.85 0.02
N ILE A 190 3.54 -24.75 -0.80
CA ILE A 190 3.05 -26.07 -0.38
C ILE A 190 4.22 -26.92 0.14
N LEU A 191 5.33 -26.97 -0.59
CA LEU A 191 6.52 -27.71 -0.15
C LEU A 191 7.07 -27.17 1.17
N SER A 192 7.14 -25.84 1.31
CA SER A 192 7.53 -25.18 2.56
C SER A 192 6.58 -25.52 3.70
N SER A 193 5.26 -25.54 3.46
CA SER A 193 4.27 -25.96 4.45
C SER A 193 4.51 -27.39 4.94
N ILE A 194 4.82 -28.31 4.04
CA ILE A 194 5.12 -29.72 4.39
C ILE A 194 6.37 -29.80 5.25
N PHE A 195 7.45 -29.10 4.88
CA PHE A 195 8.70 -29.10 5.64
C PHE A 195 8.53 -28.52 7.06
N VAL A 196 7.80 -27.41 7.20
CA VAL A 196 7.50 -26.85 8.53
C VAL A 196 6.70 -27.87 9.36
N LYS A 197 5.68 -28.49 8.77
CA LYS A 197 4.82 -29.47 9.47
C LYS A 197 5.59 -30.73 9.88
N GLN A 198 6.60 -31.13 9.12
CA GLN A 198 7.50 -32.24 9.46
C GLN A 198 8.60 -31.86 10.46
N GLY A 199 8.64 -30.61 10.93
CA GLY A 199 9.63 -30.14 11.89
C GLY A 199 11.02 -29.87 11.30
N VAL A 200 11.14 -29.79 9.98
CA VAL A 200 12.41 -29.50 9.30
C VAL A 200 12.79 -28.04 9.56
N ARG A 201 13.91 -27.82 10.26
CA ARG A 201 14.38 -26.48 10.62
C ARG A 201 15.35 -25.93 9.57
N ILE A 202 14.80 -25.30 8.54
CA ILE A 202 15.58 -24.51 7.58
C ILE A 202 15.66 -23.06 8.12
N PRO A 203 16.85 -22.48 8.34
CA PRO A 203 16.99 -21.15 8.95
C PRO A 203 16.14 -20.06 8.31
N LEU A 204 16.12 -20.01 6.97
CA LEU A 204 15.31 -19.06 6.22
C LEU A 204 13.81 -19.28 6.44
N LEU A 205 13.35 -20.53 6.36
CA LEU A 205 11.94 -20.87 6.49
C LEU A 205 11.42 -20.60 7.90
N SER A 206 12.20 -20.97 8.93
CA SER A 206 11.88 -20.68 10.33
C SER A 206 11.85 -19.18 10.62
N TRP A 207 12.71 -18.39 9.98
CA TRP A 207 12.71 -16.94 10.10
C TRP A 207 11.46 -16.33 9.43
N VAL A 208 11.12 -16.76 8.21
CA VAL A 208 9.91 -16.31 7.50
C VAL A 208 8.66 -16.65 8.30
N THR A 209 8.51 -17.89 8.76
CA THR A 209 7.30 -18.31 9.48
C THR A 209 7.18 -17.59 10.83
N GLY A 210 8.28 -17.38 11.56
CA GLY A 210 8.27 -16.59 12.81
C GLY A 210 7.93 -15.11 12.62
N LEU A 211 8.08 -14.58 11.40
CA LEU A 211 7.71 -13.19 11.10
C LEU A 211 6.26 -13.02 10.64
N PHE A 212 5.65 -14.02 10.02
CA PHE A 212 4.38 -13.82 9.30
C PHE A 212 3.26 -14.78 9.71
N GLU A 213 3.60 -15.96 10.23
CA GLU A 213 2.63 -17.00 10.53
C GLU A 213 2.09 -16.85 11.96
N ARG A 214 0.78 -17.05 12.13
CA ARG A 214 0.17 -17.11 13.47
C ARG A 214 0.43 -18.48 14.08
N GLU A 215 0.55 -18.55 15.40
CA GLU A 215 0.77 -19.81 16.12
C GLU A 215 -0.26 -20.89 15.78
N GLN A 216 -1.54 -20.52 15.69
CA GLN A 216 -2.61 -21.43 15.27
C GLN A 216 -2.41 -21.96 13.84
N ASP A 217 -1.90 -21.13 12.92
CA ASP A 217 -1.77 -21.50 11.52
C ASP A 217 -0.55 -22.44 11.34
N LEU A 218 0.51 -22.25 12.15
CA LEU A 218 1.65 -23.16 12.23
C LEU A 218 1.28 -24.60 12.61
N GLU A 219 0.24 -24.79 13.42
CA GLU A 219 -0.21 -26.12 13.84
C GLU A 219 -1.04 -26.82 12.76
N TYR A 220 -2.00 -26.11 12.17
CA TYR A 220 -2.95 -26.71 11.22
C TYR A 220 -2.43 -26.71 9.78
N MET A 221 -1.99 -25.54 9.29
CA MET A 221 -1.61 -25.31 7.89
C MET A 221 -0.59 -24.16 7.79
N PRO A 222 0.71 -24.44 7.96
CA PRO A 222 1.73 -23.41 7.78
C PRO A 222 1.67 -22.81 6.38
N MET A 223 2.08 -21.55 6.22
CA MET A 223 2.05 -20.84 4.94
C MET A 223 0.64 -20.69 4.36
N LYS A 224 -0.40 -20.78 5.21
CA LYS A 224 -1.80 -20.68 4.77
C LYS A 224 -2.03 -19.43 3.93
N GLY A 225 -1.55 -18.28 4.44
CA GLY A 225 -1.72 -16.99 3.78
C GLY A 225 -1.12 -16.95 2.37
N SER A 226 0.11 -17.41 2.17
CA SER A 226 0.75 -17.39 0.85
C SER A 226 0.11 -18.38 -0.12
N ILE A 227 -0.33 -19.54 0.37
CA ILE A 227 -1.04 -20.54 -0.44
C ILE A 227 -2.35 -19.96 -0.97
N PHE A 228 -3.22 -19.46 -0.09
CA PHE A 228 -4.53 -18.93 -0.49
C PHE A 228 -4.42 -17.64 -1.31
N PHE A 229 -3.46 -16.76 -0.99
CA PHE A 229 -3.17 -15.58 -1.81
C PHE A 229 -2.78 -15.96 -3.23
N THR A 230 -1.81 -16.87 -3.38
CA THR A 230 -1.31 -17.28 -4.69
C THR A 230 -2.38 -18.01 -5.49
N LEU A 231 -3.19 -18.84 -4.81
CA LEU A 231 -4.31 -19.52 -5.43
C LEU A 231 -5.38 -18.53 -5.92
N GLY A 232 -5.73 -17.52 -5.11
CA GLY A 232 -6.67 -16.46 -5.51
C GLY A 232 -6.19 -15.63 -6.70
N ALA A 233 -4.90 -15.27 -6.71
CA ALA A 233 -4.28 -14.60 -7.84
C ALA A 233 -4.27 -15.48 -9.11
N LEU A 234 -3.90 -16.76 -8.98
CA LEU A 234 -3.86 -17.71 -10.09
C LEU A 234 -5.26 -17.92 -10.70
N CYS A 235 -6.28 -18.16 -9.87
CA CYS A 235 -7.67 -18.25 -10.32
C CYS A 235 -8.11 -16.96 -11.04
N SER A 236 -7.72 -15.79 -10.52
CA SER A 236 -8.09 -14.52 -11.13
C SER A 236 -7.48 -14.34 -12.51
N VAL A 237 -6.20 -14.72 -12.69
CA VAL A 237 -5.51 -14.67 -13.99
C VAL A 237 -6.13 -15.63 -15.00
N ILE A 238 -6.53 -16.83 -14.57
CA ILE A 238 -7.13 -17.85 -15.45
C ILE A 238 -8.55 -17.45 -15.90
N VAL A 239 -9.33 -16.80 -15.03
CA VAL A 239 -10.76 -16.58 -15.24
C VAL A 239 -11.07 -15.20 -15.83
N PHE A 240 -10.30 -14.17 -15.50
CA PHE A 240 -10.62 -12.78 -15.85
C PHE A 240 -9.62 -12.17 -16.83
N SER A 241 -10.02 -11.07 -17.47
CA SER A 241 -9.10 -10.29 -18.30
C SER A 241 -7.93 -9.75 -17.47
N ARG A 242 -6.80 -9.49 -18.14
CA ARG A 242 -5.56 -9.00 -17.54
C ARG A 242 -5.79 -7.81 -16.60
N GLU A 243 -6.57 -6.82 -17.03
CA GLU A 243 -6.89 -5.61 -16.27
C GLU A 243 -7.73 -5.93 -15.02
N ILE A 244 -8.75 -6.78 -15.17
CA ILE A 244 -9.66 -7.16 -14.08
C ILE A 244 -8.94 -8.05 -13.06
N ALA A 245 -8.15 -9.03 -13.52
CA ALA A 245 -7.34 -9.90 -12.67
C ALA A 245 -6.31 -9.11 -11.86
N SER A 246 -5.63 -8.16 -12.51
CA SER A 246 -4.69 -7.27 -11.81
C SER A 246 -5.42 -6.38 -10.80
N ALA A 247 -6.52 -5.73 -11.20
CA ALA A 247 -7.31 -4.87 -10.32
C ALA A 247 -7.90 -5.63 -9.11
N SER A 248 -8.36 -6.87 -9.29
CA SER A 248 -8.91 -7.67 -8.19
C SER A 248 -7.84 -8.06 -7.16
N VAL A 249 -6.62 -8.37 -7.61
CA VAL A 249 -5.46 -8.59 -6.72
C VAL A 249 -5.04 -7.29 -6.02
N LEU A 250 -5.10 -6.14 -6.70
CA LEU A 250 -4.84 -4.84 -6.06
C LEU A 250 -5.90 -4.47 -5.02
N ILE A 251 -7.17 -4.81 -5.24
CA ILE A 251 -8.24 -4.66 -4.24
C ILE A 251 -7.96 -5.56 -3.02
N LEU A 252 -7.55 -6.81 -3.24
CA LEU A 252 -7.12 -7.69 -2.14
C LEU A 252 -5.92 -7.09 -1.39
N ALA A 253 -4.90 -6.60 -2.11
CA ALA A 253 -3.68 -6.09 -1.50
C ALA A 253 -3.94 -4.83 -0.68
N PHE A 254 -4.49 -3.79 -1.30
CA PHE A 254 -4.69 -2.48 -0.69
C PHE A 254 -5.95 -2.44 0.19
N GLY A 255 -7.05 -3.05 -0.25
CA GLY A 255 -8.31 -3.02 0.47
C GLY A 255 -8.26 -3.79 1.79
N ASP A 256 -7.99 -5.09 1.74
CA ASP A 256 -7.88 -5.92 2.96
C ASP A 256 -6.68 -5.48 3.84
N GLY A 257 -5.56 -5.10 3.22
CA GLY A 257 -4.42 -4.51 3.90
C GLY A 257 -4.79 -3.27 4.74
N ALA A 258 -5.39 -2.25 4.10
CA ALA A 258 -5.79 -1.02 4.78
C ALA A 258 -6.91 -1.26 5.79
N ALA A 259 -7.89 -2.11 5.46
CA ALA A 259 -8.99 -2.45 6.36
C ALA A 259 -8.50 -3.07 7.66
N THR A 260 -7.55 -3.99 7.58
CA THR A 260 -6.96 -4.61 8.77
C THR A 260 -6.13 -3.61 9.56
N ILE A 261 -5.25 -2.84 8.92
CA ILE A 261 -4.37 -1.87 9.61
C ILE A 261 -5.19 -0.81 10.35
N VAL A 262 -6.17 -0.21 9.69
CA VAL A 262 -7.04 0.79 10.31
C VAL A 262 -7.96 0.14 11.34
N GLY A 263 -8.50 -1.04 11.07
CA GLY A 263 -9.37 -1.73 12.01
C GLY A 263 -8.68 -2.14 13.31
N VAL A 264 -7.40 -2.49 13.24
CA VAL A 264 -6.55 -2.82 14.39
C VAL A 264 -6.11 -1.59 15.18
N THR A 265 -5.88 -0.45 14.52
CA THR A 265 -5.32 0.76 15.15
C THR A 265 -6.39 1.76 15.61
N ALA A 266 -7.47 1.91 14.86
CA ALA A 266 -8.49 2.94 15.04
C ALA A 266 -9.94 2.40 14.95
N GLY A 267 -10.12 1.08 14.78
CA GLY A 267 -11.44 0.45 14.61
C GLY A 267 -12.27 0.42 15.89
N ARG A 268 -13.02 1.49 16.15
CA ARG A 268 -13.88 1.65 17.32
C ARG A 268 -15.26 1.02 17.10
N THR A 269 -15.82 1.21 15.91
CA THR A 269 -17.19 0.82 15.60
C THR A 269 -17.20 -0.55 14.94
N LYS A 270 -17.64 -1.58 15.67
CA LYS A 270 -17.68 -2.95 15.13
C LYS A 270 -18.88 -3.16 14.22
N HIS A 271 -18.73 -4.04 13.22
CA HIS A 271 -19.86 -4.49 12.42
C HIS A 271 -20.85 -5.27 13.28
N LEU A 272 -22.15 -5.08 13.03
CA LEU A 272 -23.22 -5.79 13.74
C LEU A 272 -23.14 -7.30 13.54
N HIS A 273 -22.83 -7.73 12.31
CA HIS A 273 -22.72 -9.14 11.92
C HIS A 273 -21.33 -9.74 12.15
N ASN A 274 -20.30 -8.91 12.40
CA ASN A 274 -18.93 -9.39 12.59
C ASN A 274 -18.13 -8.49 13.54
N ILE A 275 -18.14 -8.85 14.83
CA ILE A 275 -17.46 -8.08 15.88
C ILE A 275 -15.93 -7.99 15.73
N LYS A 276 -15.33 -8.87 14.91
CA LYS A 276 -13.88 -8.84 14.64
C LYS A 276 -13.51 -7.74 13.64
N LYS A 277 -14.46 -7.29 12.81
CA LYS A 277 -14.25 -6.28 11.77
C LYS A 277 -14.85 -4.95 12.24
N SER A 278 -14.27 -3.85 11.80
CA SER A 278 -14.71 -2.48 12.16
C SER A 278 -15.16 -1.71 10.93
N LEU A 279 -16.13 -0.79 11.10
CA LEU A 279 -16.58 0.11 10.04
C LEU A 279 -15.44 1.01 9.54
N GLU A 280 -14.60 1.53 10.43
CA GLU A 280 -13.46 2.39 10.05
C GLU A 280 -12.47 1.63 9.17
N GLY A 281 -12.21 0.36 9.52
CA GLY A 281 -11.46 -0.57 8.68
C GLY A 281 -12.11 -0.76 7.31
N SER A 282 -13.39 -1.12 7.24
CA SER A 282 -14.09 -1.32 5.96
C SER A 282 -14.11 -0.07 5.08
N ILE A 283 -14.31 1.12 5.65
CA ILE A 283 -14.26 2.39 4.91
C ILE A 283 -12.83 2.61 4.36
N SER A 284 -11.81 2.39 5.17
CA SER A 284 -10.43 2.51 4.72
C SER A 284 -10.09 1.50 3.62
N GLY A 285 -10.58 0.27 3.73
CA GLY A 285 -10.40 -0.78 2.74
C GLY A 285 -11.11 -0.45 1.43
N LEU A 286 -12.34 0.05 1.48
CA LEU A 286 -13.08 0.51 0.31
C LEU A 286 -12.29 1.61 -0.43
N ILE A 287 -11.82 2.63 0.29
CA ILE A 287 -11.07 3.73 -0.29
C ILE A 287 -9.76 3.23 -0.91
N ALA A 288 -8.96 2.45 -0.16
CA ALA A 288 -7.67 1.95 -0.63
C ALA A 288 -7.81 0.99 -1.82
N GLY A 289 -8.77 0.05 -1.75
CA GLY A 289 -9.09 -0.87 -2.84
C GLY A 289 -9.61 -0.16 -4.08
N PHE A 290 -10.46 0.86 -3.92
CA PHE A 290 -10.94 1.70 -5.02
C PHE A 290 -9.79 2.38 -5.74
N PHE A 291 -8.90 3.07 -5.01
CA PHE A 291 -7.75 3.73 -5.63
C PHE A 291 -6.79 2.72 -6.26
N GLY A 292 -6.62 1.53 -5.67
CA GLY A 292 -5.84 0.45 -6.28
C GLY A 292 -6.39 0.02 -7.64
N ALA A 293 -7.70 -0.24 -7.73
CA ALA A 293 -8.35 -0.65 -8.98
C ALA A 293 -8.50 0.49 -10.00
N ALA A 294 -8.72 1.73 -9.54
CA ALA A 294 -8.90 2.90 -10.40
C ALA A 294 -7.64 3.28 -11.19
N LEU A 295 -6.48 2.72 -10.84
CA LEU A 295 -5.26 2.82 -11.66
C LEU A 295 -5.40 2.12 -13.01
N LEU A 296 -6.26 1.09 -13.09
CA LEU A 296 -6.37 0.20 -14.24
C LEU A 296 -7.76 0.22 -14.88
N LEU A 297 -8.80 0.58 -14.13
CA LEU A 297 -10.20 0.50 -14.55
C LEU A 297 -10.93 1.85 -14.42
N PRO A 298 -12.01 2.07 -15.19
CA PRO A 298 -12.90 3.21 -14.99
C PRO A 298 -13.44 3.27 -13.55
N SER A 299 -13.63 4.49 -13.03
CA SER A 299 -13.99 4.72 -11.63
C SER A 299 -15.24 3.95 -11.18
N GLY A 300 -16.29 3.87 -12.01
CA GLY A 300 -17.49 3.12 -11.68
C GLY A 300 -17.23 1.62 -11.45
N LEU A 301 -16.38 1.02 -12.28
CA LEU A 301 -16.04 -0.40 -12.19
C LEU A 301 -15.09 -0.68 -11.03
N ALA A 302 -14.09 0.17 -10.85
CA ALA A 302 -13.18 0.11 -9.71
C ALA A 302 -13.93 0.24 -8.37
N PHE A 303 -14.92 1.14 -8.31
CA PHE A 303 -15.75 1.30 -7.12
C PHE A 303 -16.62 0.06 -6.86
N ALA A 304 -17.25 -0.49 -7.90
CA ALA A 304 -18.05 -1.71 -7.77
C ALA A 304 -17.21 -2.90 -7.27
N GLY A 305 -16.01 -3.09 -7.82
CA GLY A 305 -15.07 -4.11 -7.36
C GLY A 305 -14.63 -3.89 -5.91
N ALA A 306 -14.22 -2.68 -5.55
CA ALA A 306 -13.80 -2.36 -4.18
C ALA A 306 -14.95 -2.51 -3.16
N LEU A 307 -16.17 -2.16 -3.54
CA LEU A 307 -17.37 -2.35 -2.73
C LEU A 307 -17.66 -3.84 -2.53
N ALA A 308 -17.60 -4.64 -3.60
CA ALA A 308 -17.77 -6.09 -3.51
C ALA A 308 -16.73 -6.73 -2.57
N GLY A 309 -15.46 -6.32 -2.72
CA GLY A 309 -14.37 -6.74 -1.83
C GLY A 309 -14.61 -6.34 -0.38
N THR A 310 -15.09 -5.12 -0.13
CA THR A 310 -15.39 -4.63 1.22
C THR A 310 -16.56 -5.39 1.86
N ILE A 311 -17.60 -5.70 1.07
CA ILE A 311 -18.75 -6.48 1.52
C ILE A 311 -18.29 -7.88 1.89
N ILE A 312 -17.59 -8.59 1.00
CA ILE A 312 -17.19 -9.98 1.24
C ILE A 312 -16.24 -10.09 2.44
N GLU A 313 -15.31 -9.15 2.57
CA GLU A 313 -14.36 -9.02 3.69
C GLU A 313 -15.05 -8.74 5.04
N SER A 314 -16.27 -8.19 5.02
CA SER A 314 -17.03 -7.93 6.25
C SER A 314 -17.64 -9.21 6.85
N PHE A 315 -17.82 -10.28 6.07
CA PHE A 315 -18.43 -11.53 6.51
C PHE A 315 -17.36 -12.58 6.89
N ASP A 316 -17.61 -13.37 7.95
CA ASP A 316 -16.80 -14.56 8.29
C ASP A 316 -17.45 -15.76 7.58
N LEU A 317 -17.11 -15.97 6.30
CA LEU A 317 -17.72 -17.01 5.47
C LEU A 317 -17.13 -18.39 5.78
N ARG A 318 -18.02 -19.36 6.04
CA ARG A 318 -17.66 -20.71 6.45
C ARG A 318 -18.42 -21.76 5.64
N VAL A 319 -17.71 -22.79 5.19
CA VAL A 319 -18.31 -24.01 4.63
C VAL A 319 -18.13 -25.12 5.65
N GLY A 320 -19.20 -25.40 6.40
CA GLY A 320 -19.15 -26.31 7.54
C GLY A 320 -18.16 -25.82 8.61
N PRO A 321 -17.22 -26.65 9.09
CA PRO A 321 -16.23 -26.23 10.09
C PRO A 321 -15.10 -25.35 9.51
N LEU A 322 -15.01 -25.24 8.17
CA LEU A 322 -13.88 -24.60 7.50
C LEU A 322 -14.19 -23.13 7.19
N ALA A 323 -13.39 -22.20 7.74
CA ALA A 323 -13.41 -20.80 7.33
C ALA A 323 -12.74 -20.64 5.96
N ILE A 324 -13.44 -20.01 5.02
CA ILE A 324 -12.90 -19.67 3.70
C ILE A 324 -11.91 -18.51 3.88
N ASP A 325 -10.76 -18.59 3.21
CA ASP A 325 -9.73 -17.56 3.34
C ASP A 325 -10.04 -16.36 2.45
N ASP A 326 -10.00 -15.16 3.05
CA ASP A 326 -10.26 -13.88 2.39
C ASP A 326 -9.31 -13.68 1.18
N ASN A 327 -8.07 -14.20 1.25
CA ASN A 327 -7.08 -14.08 0.18
C ASN A 327 -7.44 -14.85 -1.10
N LEU A 328 -8.31 -15.86 -1.00
CA LEU A 328 -8.87 -16.56 -2.16
C LEU A 328 -10.16 -15.88 -2.63
N LEU A 329 -11.02 -15.53 -1.69
CA LEU A 329 -12.39 -15.13 -1.98
C LEU A 329 -12.52 -13.72 -2.55
N ILE A 330 -11.77 -12.76 -1.99
CA ILE A 330 -11.81 -11.35 -2.42
C ILE A 330 -11.50 -11.21 -3.92
N PRO A 331 -10.34 -11.67 -4.44
CA PRO A 331 -9.99 -11.39 -5.83
C PRO A 331 -10.93 -12.09 -6.84
N ILE A 332 -11.47 -13.26 -6.49
CA ILE A 332 -12.48 -13.96 -7.30
C ILE A 332 -13.80 -13.18 -7.32
N THR A 333 -14.28 -12.74 -6.14
CA THR A 333 -15.56 -12.01 -6.02
C THR A 333 -15.48 -10.65 -6.72
N CYS A 334 -14.42 -9.89 -6.47
CA CYS A 334 -14.17 -8.61 -7.12
C CYS A 334 -14.07 -8.77 -8.64
N GLY A 335 -13.31 -9.77 -9.12
CA GLY A 335 -13.16 -10.04 -10.54
C GLY A 335 -14.48 -10.41 -11.20
N ALA A 336 -15.30 -11.24 -10.56
CA ALA A 336 -16.63 -11.61 -11.06
C ALA A 336 -17.55 -10.40 -11.17
N VAL A 337 -17.64 -9.56 -10.14
CA VAL A 337 -18.47 -8.34 -10.17
C VAL A 337 -18.00 -7.37 -11.27
N MET A 338 -16.69 -7.14 -11.38
CA MET A 338 -16.13 -6.25 -12.40
C MET A 338 -16.27 -6.82 -13.83
N THR A 339 -16.38 -8.13 -13.99
CA THR A 339 -16.61 -8.75 -15.30
C THR A 339 -18.09 -8.71 -15.68
N LEU A 340 -18.99 -8.95 -14.74
CA LEU A 340 -20.44 -9.04 -15.00
C LEU A 340 -21.13 -7.68 -15.06
N LEU A 341 -20.66 -6.67 -14.32
CA LEU A 341 -21.35 -5.38 -14.24
C LEU A 341 -21.49 -4.69 -15.62
N PRO A 342 -20.44 -4.57 -16.46
CA PRO A 342 -20.59 -3.99 -17.78
C PRO A 342 -21.57 -4.77 -18.66
N ALA A 343 -21.57 -6.10 -18.57
CA ALA A 343 -22.49 -6.97 -19.30
C ALA A 343 -23.97 -6.74 -18.93
N LEU A 344 -24.24 -6.25 -17.71
CA LEU A 344 -25.59 -5.96 -17.21
C LEU A 344 -26.04 -4.51 -17.47
N THR A 345 -25.09 -3.59 -17.70
CA THR A 345 -25.37 -2.15 -17.89
C THR A 345 -25.31 -1.70 -19.34
N HIS A 346 -25.17 -2.62 -20.30
CA HIS A 346 -25.35 -2.33 -21.72
C HIS A 346 -26.83 -2.06 -22.04
N TRP A 347 -27.24 -0.82 -21.79
CA TRP A 347 -28.18 -0.03 -22.59
C TRP A 347 -27.41 1.08 -23.29
#